data_AF-A0A964JI64-F1
#
_entry.id   AF-A0A964JI64-F1
#
_cell.length_a   1.000
_cell.length_b   1.000
_cell.length_c   1.000
_cell.angle_alpha   90.00
_cell.angle_beta   90.00
_cell.angle_gamma   90.00
#
_symmetry.space_group_name_H-M   'P 1'
#
loop_
_entity.id
_entity.type
_entity.pdbx_description
1 polymer ?
#
loop_
_entity_poly.entity_id
_entity_poly.type
_entity_poly.pdbx_seq_one_letter_code
_entity_poly.pdbx_strand_id
1 'polypeptide(L)'
;MKIILKSALCLMAAVMLAGCERPPIETVQTGFRGTGMEQIYNPRTLAKQASLNAAPVAAEAADAEGPKAKDVYKNVLVLGDLSVGQFNRHMAAITQWVSPEAGCAYCHNVQNFADDGMYTKVVARRMIQMTQKVNQDYKAHVAETGVTCYTCHRGNNVPTQVWTAPKDRLYANSLLGDLAGQNIATKAAGFSSLPSDPFSPYLMDAQPIRVNSDTAMTGAGAYANRASTKQAEHVYSLMQHFSGSLGVNCTYCHNTRNFASWEESRPQRVTAWHGIRMARELNNEYIIPLTDQFPANRLGPKGDVAKVNCSTCHQGAYKPLYGAQMAKDFPELQALAKP
;
A
#
# COMPACT_ATOMS: atom_id res chain seq x y z
N MET A 1 10.73 -50.94 14.66
CA MET A 1 10.48 -50.65 13.21
C MET A 1 9.04 -50.25 12.90
N LYS A 2 8.00 -51.03 13.26
CA LYS A 2 6.59 -50.70 12.96
C LYS A 2 6.07 -49.38 13.59
N ILE A 3 6.50 -49.02 14.79
CA ILE A 3 6.08 -47.77 15.47
C ILE A 3 6.70 -46.55 14.78
N ILE A 4 7.99 -46.61 14.46
CA ILE A 4 8.72 -45.55 13.75
C ILE A 4 8.10 -45.28 12.37
N LEU A 5 7.74 -46.34 11.63
CA LEU A 5 7.08 -46.22 10.32
C LEU A 5 5.69 -45.57 10.42
N LYS A 6 4.89 -45.92 11.44
CA LYS A 6 3.57 -45.31 11.68
C LYS A 6 3.69 -43.84 12.05
N SER A 7 4.62 -43.49 12.93
CA SER A 7 4.87 -42.09 13.32
C SER A 7 5.35 -41.25 12.14
N ALA A 8 6.24 -41.79 11.28
CA ALA A 8 6.68 -41.12 10.07
C ALA A 8 5.53 -40.91 9.07
N LEU A 9 4.63 -41.89 8.91
CA LEU A 9 3.46 -41.77 8.04
C LEU A 9 2.47 -40.70 8.55
N CYS A 10 2.23 -40.65 9.86
CA CYS A 10 1.37 -39.62 10.47
C CYS A 10 1.98 -38.22 10.33
N LEU A 11 3.30 -38.07 10.52
CA LEU A 11 3.98 -36.79 10.33
C LEU A 11 3.90 -36.33 8.87
N MET A 12 4.12 -37.25 7.92
CA MET A 12 4.01 -36.97 6.49
C MET A 12 2.59 -36.58 6.09
N ALA A 13 1.57 -37.28 6.61
CA ALA A 13 0.17 -36.93 6.38
C ALA A 13 -0.19 -35.56 6.98
N ALA A 14 0.31 -35.24 8.19
CA ALA A 14 0.11 -33.94 8.81
C ALA A 14 0.78 -32.80 8.00
N VAL A 15 1.98 -33.04 7.45
CA VAL A 15 2.66 -32.08 6.57
C VAL A 15 1.90 -31.91 5.25
N MET A 16 1.41 -33.00 4.65
CA MET A 16 0.62 -32.96 3.40
C MET A 16 -0.72 -32.22 3.56
N LEU A 17 -1.31 -32.27 4.75
CA LEU A 17 -2.60 -31.62 5.05
C LEU A 17 -2.46 -30.21 5.66
N ALA A 18 -1.23 -29.73 5.92
CA ALA A 18 -0.99 -28.43 6.55
C ALA A 18 -1.48 -27.23 5.71
N GLY A 19 -1.70 -27.42 4.40
CA GLY A 19 -2.26 -26.41 3.50
C GLY A 19 -3.79 -26.33 3.49
N CYS A 20 -4.50 -27.24 4.18
CA CYS A 20 -5.96 -27.25 4.19
C CYS A 20 -6.53 -26.37 5.31
N GLU A 21 -7.43 -25.46 4.93
CA GLU A 21 -8.25 -24.72 5.88
C GLU A 21 -9.56 -25.48 6.17
N ARG A 22 -9.96 -25.54 7.43
CA ARG A 22 -11.16 -26.31 7.84
C ARG A 22 -12.45 -25.48 7.75
N PRO A 23 -13.62 -26.06 7.44
CA PRO A 23 -14.91 -25.40 7.63
C PRO A 23 -15.19 -25.01 9.10
N PRO A 24 -16.15 -24.08 9.34
CA PRO A 24 -16.89 -23.29 8.35
C PRO A 24 -16.04 -22.19 7.72
N ILE A 25 -16.43 -21.79 6.50
CA ILE A 25 -15.90 -20.67 5.72
C ILE A 25 -17.04 -19.66 5.56
N GLU A 26 -16.71 -18.37 5.60
CA GLU A 26 -17.67 -17.29 5.38
C GLU A 26 -17.64 -16.84 3.93
N THR A 27 -18.82 -16.62 3.36
CA THR A 27 -18.97 -16.17 1.97
C THR A 27 -19.77 -14.88 1.92
N VAL A 28 -19.37 -13.96 1.04
CA VAL A 28 -20.08 -12.71 0.79
C VAL A 28 -20.37 -12.62 -0.70
N GLN A 29 -21.64 -12.67 -1.07
CA GLN A 29 -22.05 -12.54 -2.47
C GLN A 29 -21.79 -11.11 -2.97
N THR A 30 -21.09 -10.98 -4.09
CA THR A 30 -20.67 -9.69 -4.68
C THR A 30 -21.24 -9.44 -6.08
N GLY A 31 -22.02 -10.37 -6.64
CA GLY A 31 -22.71 -10.21 -7.92
C GLY A 31 -24.07 -10.90 -7.97
N PHE A 32 -24.69 -10.94 -9.16
CA PHE A 32 -25.97 -11.59 -9.36
C PHE A 32 -25.89 -13.11 -9.07
N ARG A 33 -26.98 -13.69 -8.56
CA ARG A 33 -27.02 -15.12 -8.22
C ARG A 33 -26.60 -16.01 -9.40
N GLY A 34 -25.77 -17.01 -9.14
CA GLY A 34 -25.28 -17.95 -10.16
C GLY A 34 -24.10 -17.47 -10.99
N THR A 35 -23.57 -16.25 -10.77
CA THR A 35 -22.36 -15.78 -11.47
C THR A 35 -21.05 -16.22 -10.80
N GLY A 36 -21.13 -16.81 -9.59
CA GLY A 36 -19.95 -17.18 -8.80
C GLY A 36 -19.15 -16.00 -8.27
N MET A 37 -19.70 -14.78 -8.33
CA MET A 37 -19.08 -13.58 -7.76
C MET A 37 -19.30 -13.55 -6.25
N GLU A 38 -18.32 -14.06 -5.51
CA GLU A 38 -18.34 -14.18 -4.06
C GLU A 38 -16.94 -13.93 -3.49
N GLN A 39 -16.86 -13.29 -2.31
CA GLN A 39 -15.65 -13.31 -1.48
C GLN A 39 -15.70 -14.50 -0.53
N ILE A 40 -14.54 -15.09 -0.25
CA ILE A 40 -14.41 -16.31 0.55
C ILE A 40 -13.39 -16.04 1.65
N TYR A 41 -13.81 -16.17 2.91
CA TYR A 41 -13.01 -15.84 4.07
C TYR A 41 -13.00 -16.96 5.10
N ASN A 42 -11.83 -17.24 5.66
CA ASN A 42 -11.72 -18.08 6.84
C ASN A 42 -11.85 -17.20 8.09
N PRO A 43 -12.86 -17.44 8.96
CA PRO A 43 -13.13 -16.56 10.09
C PRO A 43 -11.95 -16.47 11.07
N ARG A 44 -11.12 -17.51 11.17
CA ARG A 44 -9.94 -17.52 12.06
C ARG A 44 -8.80 -16.67 11.52
N THR A 45 -8.55 -16.72 10.22
CA THR A 45 -7.51 -15.87 9.60
C THR A 45 -7.97 -14.41 9.58
N LEU A 46 -9.25 -14.17 9.33
CA LEU A 46 -9.86 -12.84 9.40
C LEU A 46 -9.74 -12.23 10.80
N ALA A 47 -10.02 -12.99 11.87
CA ALA A 47 -9.86 -12.53 13.25
C ALA A 47 -8.41 -12.16 13.58
N LYS A 48 -7.43 -12.99 13.20
CA LYS A 48 -6.00 -12.67 13.34
C LYS A 48 -5.62 -11.42 12.56
N GLN A 49 -6.18 -11.26 11.37
CA GLN A 49 -5.91 -10.10 10.54
C GLN A 49 -6.54 -8.82 11.12
N ALA A 50 -7.72 -8.92 11.73
CA ALA A 50 -8.38 -7.85 12.47
C ALA A 50 -7.51 -7.36 13.64
N SER A 51 -6.92 -8.27 14.43
CA SER A 51 -6.03 -7.87 15.51
C SER A 51 -4.76 -7.17 15.01
N LEU A 52 -4.22 -7.57 13.86
CA LEU A 52 -3.05 -6.91 13.23
C LEU A 52 -3.39 -5.54 12.63
N ASN A 53 -4.68 -5.24 12.46
CA ASN A 53 -5.18 -4.00 11.86
C ASN A 53 -5.99 -3.16 12.87
N ALA A 54 -5.80 -3.38 14.17
CA ALA A 54 -6.39 -2.54 15.19
C ALA A 54 -5.80 -1.11 15.10
N ALA A 55 -6.68 -0.11 15.06
CA ALA A 55 -6.27 1.28 15.11
C ALA A 55 -5.96 1.69 16.57
N PRO A 56 -4.92 2.52 16.81
CA PRO A 56 -4.65 3.05 18.13
C PRO A 56 -5.76 4.03 18.53
N VAL A 57 -5.99 4.14 19.84
CA VAL A 57 -6.92 5.12 20.40
C VAL A 57 -6.38 6.53 20.15
N ALA A 58 -7.25 7.43 19.70
CA ALA A 58 -6.88 8.83 19.50
C ALA A 58 -6.64 9.52 20.84
N ALA A 59 -5.59 10.33 20.93
CA ALA A 59 -5.40 11.22 22.06
C ALA A 59 -6.52 12.27 22.12
N GLU A 60 -6.86 12.73 23.31
CA GLU A 60 -7.86 13.79 23.53
C GLU A 60 -7.55 15.01 22.67
N ALA A 61 -8.60 15.66 22.17
CA ALA A 61 -8.45 16.85 21.35
C ALA A 61 -7.83 17.98 22.19
N ALA A 62 -6.82 18.64 21.63
CA ALA A 62 -6.23 19.82 22.24
C ALA A 62 -7.06 21.07 21.87
N ASP A 63 -7.06 22.05 22.76
CA ASP A 63 -7.73 23.32 22.54
C ASP A 63 -7.18 24.05 21.30
N ALA A 64 -8.08 24.63 20.51
CA ALA A 64 -7.76 25.42 19.32
C ALA A 64 -7.42 26.88 19.65
N GLU A 65 -7.69 27.32 20.88
CA GLU A 65 -7.39 28.66 21.38
C GLU A 65 -5.89 28.88 21.62
N GLY A 66 -5.53 30.16 21.80
CA GLY A 66 -4.16 30.58 22.05
C GLY A 66 -3.34 30.93 20.80
N PRO A 67 -2.04 31.26 20.99
CA PRO A 67 -1.18 31.71 19.90
C PRO A 67 -0.92 30.59 18.90
N LYS A 68 -0.69 30.96 17.63
CA LYS A 68 -0.44 30.01 16.56
C LYS A 68 1.01 29.54 16.56
N ALA A 69 1.23 28.31 16.09
CA ALA A 69 2.56 27.69 16.06
C ALA A 69 3.58 28.52 15.29
N LYS A 70 3.18 29.19 14.21
CA LYS A 70 4.03 30.11 13.43
C LYS A 70 4.48 31.36 14.19
N ASP A 71 3.70 31.80 15.18
CA ASP A 71 3.99 33.00 15.97
C ASP A 71 4.89 32.68 17.18
N VAL A 72 4.94 31.41 17.60
CA VAL A 72 5.66 30.94 18.79
C VAL A 72 6.96 30.20 18.43
N TYR A 73 6.94 29.38 17.38
CA TYR A 73 8.07 28.54 16.98
C TYR A 73 8.79 29.08 15.74
N LYS A 74 10.09 28.79 15.63
CA LYS A 74 10.97 29.42 14.64
C LYS A 74 10.91 28.85 13.22
N ASN A 75 10.66 27.54 13.06
CA ASN A 75 10.78 26.84 11.77
C ASN A 75 9.56 25.93 11.49
N VAL A 76 8.36 26.50 11.58
CA VAL A 76 7.10 25.81 11.30
C VAL A 76 6.61 26.20 9.90
N LEU A 77 6.84 25.31 8.92
CA LEU A 77 6.56 25.59 7.50
C LEU A 77 5.22 25.03 6.99
N VAL A 78 4.61 24.09 7.71
CA VAL A 78 3.40 23.37 7.26
C VAL A 78 2.26 23.51 8.28
N LEU A 79 2.57 23.35 9.56
CA LEU A 79 1.58 23.32 10.64
C LEU A 79 1.44 24.66 11.37
N GLY A 80 1.60 25.77 10.64
CA GLY A 80 1.72 27.11 11.22
C GLY A 80 0.46 27.63 11.91
N ASP A 81 -0.72 27.24 11.42
CA ASP A 81 -2.02 27.74 11.89
C ASP A 81 -2.60 26.95 13.08
N LEU A 82 -1.92 25.90 13.54
CA LEU A 82 -2.29 25.18 14.75
C LEU A 82 -2.07 26.05 15.99
N SER A 83 -2.91 25.90 17.01
CA SER A 83 -2.55 26.38 18.35
C SER A 83 -1.31 25.63 18.86
N VAL A 84 -0.63 26.19 19.86
CA VAL A 84 0.48 25.48 20.54
C VAL A 84 0.02 24.12 21.10
N GLY A 85 -1.20 24.04 21.65
CA GLY A 85 -1.77 22.80 22.15
C GLY A 85 -1.96 21.75 21.06
N GLN A 86 -2.58 22.14 19.93
CA GLN A 86 -2.77 21.26 18.78
C GLN A 86 -1.45 20.82 18.15
N PHE A 87 -0.48 21.72 18.05
CA PHE A 87 0.85 21.42 17.53
C PHE A 87 1.55 20.35 18.37
N ASN A 88 1.54 20.50 19.71
CA ASN A 88 2.16 19.52 20.62
C ASN A 88 1.45 18.16 20.57
N ARG A 89 0.11 18.16 20.50
CA ARG A 89 -0.68 16.93 20.31
C ARG A 89 -0.31 16.23 19.00
N HIS A 90 -0.18 16.98 17.93
CA HIS A 90 0.21 16.44 16.62
C HIS A 90 1.60 15.80 16.66
N MET A 91 2.57 16.48 17.28
CA MET A 91 3.93 15.93 17.44
C MET A 91 3.93 14.63 18.25
N ALA A 92 3.19 14.57 19.36
CA ALA A 92 3.04 13.35 20.15
C ALA A 92 2.41 12.19 19.35
N ALA A 93 1.40 12.50 18.53
CA ALA A 93 0.76 11.50 17.66
C ALA A 93 1.72 10.97 16.59
N ILE A 94 2.49 11.84 15.91
CA ILE A 94 3.51 11.41 14.94
C ILE A 94 4.54 10.52 15.63
N THR A 95 5.02 10.88 16.82
CA THR A 95 5.97 10.05 17.58
C THR A 95 5.40 8.66 17.81
N GLN A 96 4.16 8.54 18.29
CA GLN A 96 3.52 7.24 18.51
C GLN A 96 3.32 6.44 17.21
N TRP A 97 3.03 7.12 16.10
CA TRP A 97 2.71 6.46 14.84
C TRP A 97 3.91 6.03 14.02
N VAL A 98 5.04 6.73 14.15
CA VAL A 98 6.22 6.57 13.28
C VAL A 98 7.43 6.07 14.06
N SER A 99 7.71 6.58 15.25
CA SER A 99 8.97 6.28 15.95
C SER A 99 8.78 6.18 17.47
N PRO A 100 7.85 5.35 17.97
CA PRO A 100 7.56 5.25 19.40
C PRO A 100 8.79 4.80 20.22
N GLU A 101 9.65 3.94 19.66
CA GLU A 101 10.86 3.46 20.34
C GLU A 101 11.97 4.52 20.42
N ALA A 102 12.13 5.34 19.37
CA ALA A 102 13.18 6.36 19.30
C ALA A 102 12.72 7.74 19.84
N GLY A 103 11.41 7.91 20.06
CA GLY A 103 10.82 9.14 20.57
C GLY A 103 11.03 10.35 19.66
N CYS A 104 10.97 11.55 20.25
CA CYS A 104 11.13 12.82 19.55
C CYS A 104 12.50 12.98 18.89
N ALA A 105 13.53 12.36 19.48
CA ALA A 105 14.92 12.42 19.01
C ALA A 105 15.13 11.73 17.66
N TYR A 106 14.14 10.98 17.16
CA TYR A 106 14.20 10.40 15.81
C TYR A 106 14.20 11.47 14.71
N CYS A 107 13.44 12.55 14.91
CA CYS A 107 13.30 13.64 13.94
C CYS A 107 13.95 14.95 14.40
N HIS A 108 14.32 15.08 15.67
CA HIS A 108 14.81 16.34 16.21
C HIS A 108 16.16 16.20 16.91
N ASN A 109 16.99 17.22 16.72
CA ASN A 109 18.00 17.57 17.70
C ASN A 109 17.29 18.08 18.97
N VAL A 110 17.36 17.33 20.06
CA VAL A 110 16.66 17.67 21.32
C VAL A 110 17.17 18.96 21.98
N GLN A 111 18.36 19.44 21.60
CA GLN A 111 18.89 20.74 22.05
C GLN A 111 18.36 21.90 21.20
N ASN A 112 17.85 21.63 19.99
CA ASN A 112 17.29 22.63 19.09
C ASN A 112 16.23 22.03 18.15
N PHE A 113 14.97 22.07 18.58
CA PHE A 113 13.85 21.52 17.79
C PHE A 113 13.63 22.22 16.44
N ALA A 114 14.10 23.45 16.28
CA ALA A 114 13.98 24.20 15.03
C ALA A 114 14.99 23.74 13.96
N ASP A 115 16.06 23.03 14.35
CA ASP A 115 17.11 22.53 13.47
C ASP A 115 16.59 21.51 12.45
N ASP A 116 17.01 21.66 11.19
CA ASP A 116 16.68 20.79 10.05
C ASP A 116 17.86 19.89 9.63
N GLY A 117 18.95 19.85 10.41
CA GLY A 117 20.12 19.01 10.13
C GLY A 117 19.85 17.50 10.10
N MET A 118 18.71 17.03 10.64
CA MET A 118 18.31 15.62 10.57
C MET A 118 17.43 15.36 9.34
N TYR A 119 17.88 14.46 8.46
CA TYR A 119 17.13 14.11 7.24
C TYR A 119 15.69 13.63 7.53
N THR A 120 15.48 12.94 8.65
CA THR A 120 14.18 12.45 9.09
C THR A 120 13.17 13.59 9.29
N LYS A 121 13.60 14.78 9.68
CA LYS A 121 12.74 15.96 9.79
C LYS A 121 12.30 16.51 8.43
N VAL A 122 13.25 16.59 7.49
CA VAL A 122 12.99 17.01 6.11
C VAL A 122 11.98 16.06 5.46
N VAL A 123 12.18 14.74 5.62
CA VAL A 123 11.25 13.71 5.17
C VAL A 123 9.89 13.84 5.87
N ALA A 124 9.86 13.95 7.20
CA ALA A 124 8.61 14.06 7.96
C ALA A 124 7.77 15.26 7.51
N ARG A 125 8.39 16.41 7.24
CA ARG A 125 7.72 17.59 6.69
C ARG A 125 7.03 17.29 5.36
N ARG A 126 7.72 16.59 4.46
CA ARG A 126 7.15 16.19 3.17
C ARG A 126 6.04 15.15 3.33
N MET A 127 6.14 14.24 4.30
CA MET A 127 5.10 13.25 4.60
C MET A 127 3.82 13.88 5.16
N ILE A 128 3.92 14.98 5.92
CA ILE A 128 2.73 15.74 6.38
C ILE A 128 1.99 16.30 5.16
N GLN A 129 2.71 16.95 4.24
CA GLN A 129 2.11 17.47 3.00
C GLN A 129 1.51 16.35 2.13
N MET A 130 2.19 15.21 2.05
CA MET A 130 1.68 14.01 1.34
C MET A 130 0.37 13.51 1.96
N THR A 131 0.30 13.48 3.29
CA THR A 131 -0.89 13.04 4.03
C THR A 131 -2.06 14.01 3.80
N GLN A 132 -1.81 15.31 3.87
CA GLN A 132 -2.80 16.35 3.56
C GLN A 132 -3.31 16.24 2.12
N LYS A 133 -2.41 16.01 1.15
CA LYS A 133 -2.75 15.81 -0.26
C LYS A 133 -3.71 14.63 -0.44
N VAL A 134 -3.40 13.48 0.17
CA VAL A 134 -4.27 12.29 0.09
C VAL A 134 -5.64 12.57 0.69
N ASN A 135 -5.69 13.18 1.87
CA ASN A 135 -6.95 13.43 2.56
C ASN A 135 -7.81 14.47 1.87
N GLN A 136 -7.21 15.48 1.23
CA GLN A 136 -7.94 16.54 0.55
C GLN A 136 -8.37 16.14 -0.86
N ASP A 137 -7.44 15.66 -1.69
CA ASP A 137 -7.64 15.59 -3.14
C ASP A 137 -8.02 14.18 -3.62
N TYR A 138 -7.75 13.14 -2.82
CA TYR A 138 -8.03 11.74 -3.15
C TYR A 138 -9.28 11.17 -2.47
N LYS A 139 -10.27 12.02 -2.16
CA LYS A 139 -11.57 11.60 -1.59
C LYS A 139 -12.28 10.52 -2.41
N ALA A 140 -12.11 10.51 -3.74
CA ALA A 140 -12.63 9.45 -4.62
C ALA A 140 -12.03 8.05 -4.33
N HIS A 141 -10.91 7.99 -3.61
CA HIS A 141 -10.28 6.75 -3.13
C HIS A 141 -10.44 6.55 -1.62
N VAL A 142 -10.07 7.54 -0.80
CA VAL A 142 -10.02 7.41 0.67
C VAL A 142 -11.32 7.81 1.38
N ALA A 143 -12.27 8.42 0.67
CA ALA A 143 -13.51 8.98 1.20
C ALA A 143 -13.26 9.83 2.46
N GLU A 144 -14.19 9.82 3.41
CA GLU A 144 -14.02 10.50 4.71
C GLU A 144 -13.22 9.68 5.73
N THR A 145 -12.76 8.47 5.38
CA THR A 145 -11.87 7.71 6.27
C THR A 145 -10.51 8.40 6.38
N GLY A 146 -9.97 8.86 5.25
CA GLY A 146 -8.65 9.45 5.16
C GLY A 146 -7.52 8.50 5.56
N VAL A 147 -6.32 9.05 5.71
CA VAL A 147 -5.09 8.37 6.13
C VAL A 147 -4.37 9.20 7.19
N THR A 148 -3.60 8.51 8.02
CA THR A 148 -2.65 9.12 8.98
C THR A 148 -1.28 8.50 8.78
N CYS A 149 -0.27 8.97 9.52
CA CYS A 149 1.05 8.36 9.50
C CYS A 149 0.98 6.87 9.89
N TYR A 150 0.07 6.51 10.79
CA TYR A 150 -0.10 5.13 11.26
C TYR A 150 -0.58 4.19 10.14
N THR A 151 -1.34 4.68 9.16
CA THR A 151 -1.85 3.88 8.04
C THR A 151 -0.71 3.09 7.36
N CYS A 152 0.44 3.75 7.16
CA CYS A 152 1.63 3.16 6.56
C CYS A 152 2.63 2.65 7.60
N HIS A 153 3.02 3.50 8.56
CA HIS A 153 4.16 3.24 9.45
C HIS A 153 3.87 2.18 10.51
N ARG A 154 2.63 2.11 11.02
CA ARG A 154 2.22 1.13 12.04
C ARG A 154 3.19 1.08 13.25
N GLY A 155 3.71 2.23 13.68
CA GLY A 155 4.69 2.33 14.78
C GLY A 155 6.14 2.04 14.37
N ASN A 156 6.44 1.88 13.08
CA ASN A 156 7.80 1.66 12.57
C ASN A 156 8.30 2.87 11.80
N ASN A 157 9.55 3.24 12.00
CA ASN A 157 10.14 4.38 11.30
C ASN A 157 10.35 4.12 9.80
N VAL A 158 10.38 2.84 9.41
CA VAL A 158 10.28 2.39 8.03
C VAL A 158 9.02 1.54 7.88
N PRO A 159 8.07 1.90 7.00
CA PRO A 159 6.90 1.07 6.72
C PRO A 159 7.30 -0.33 6.23
N THR A 160 6.55 -1.37 6.63
CA THR A 160 6.95 -2.76 6.38
C THR A 160 6.54 -3.31 5.01
N GLN A 161 5.58 -2.67 4.33
CA GLN A 161 5.09 -3.08 3.01
C GLN A 161 5.45 -2.03 1.96
N VAL A 162 6.74 -1.86 1.70
CA VAL A 162 7.29 -0.95 0.67
C VAL A 162 7.93 -1.74 -0.46
N TRP A 163 8.30 -1.06 -1.54
CA TRP A 163 9.02 -1.68 -2.65
C TRP A 163 10.16 -0.80 -3.17
N THR A 164 11.19 -1.45 -3.70
CA THR A 164 12.28 -0.84 -4.48
C THR A 164 12.43 -1.60 -5.78
N ALA A 165 13.12 -1.03 -6.75
CA ALA A 165 13.42 -1.70 -7.99
C ALA A 165 14.21 -2.99 -7.69
N PRO A 166 13.83 -4.13 -8.29
CA PRO A 166 14.47 -5.39 -8.01
C PRO A 166 15.95 -5.34 -8.40
N LYS A 167 16.79 -6.04 -7.63
CA LYS A 167 18.21 -6.20 -7.96
C LYS A 167 18.33 -6.89 -9.32
N ASP A 168 19.28 -6.46 -10.13
CA ASP A 168 19.64 -7.19 -11.34
C ASP A 168 20.11 -8.60 -10.98
N ARG A 169 19.77 -9.57 -11.85
CA ARG A 169 20.20 -10.95 -11.65
C ARG A 169 21.73 -11.00 -11.71
N LEU A 170 22.34 -11.73 -10.77
CA LEU A 170 23.80 -11.94 -10.75
C LEU A 170 24.34 -12.55 -12.05
N TYR A 171 23.50 -13.30 -12.78
CA TYR A 171 23.88 -14.03 -13.99
C TYR A 171 22.97 -13.69 -15.17
N ALA A 172 23.04 -12.45 -15.67
CA ALA A 172 22.30 -12.02 -16.86
C ALA A 172 22.75 -12.76 -18.15
N ASN A 173 24.00 -13.24 -18.21
CA ASN A 173 24.60 -13.92 -19.37
C ASN A 173 25.03 -15.37 -19.09
N SER A 174 24.35 -16.08 -18.18
CA SER A 174 24.66 -17.51 -17.94
C SER A 174 24.07 -18.41 -19.01
N LEU A 175 24.65 -19.61 -19.15
CA LEU A 175 24.11 -20.72 -19.94
C LEU A 175 22.65 -21.08 -19.60
N LEU A 176 22.14 -20.66 -18.43
CA LEU A 176 20.76 -20.86 -17.99
C LEU A 176 19.76 -19.86 -18.60
N GLY A 177 20.21 -18.93 -19.46
CA GLY A 177 19.38 -17.94 -20.14
C GLY A 177 18.87 -16.83 -19.22
N ASP A 178 18.12 -15.87 -19.79
CA ASP A 178 17.47 -14.77 -19.07
C ASP A 178 16.07 -15.17 -18.58
N LEU A 179 15.72 -14.78 -17.36
CA LEU A 179 14.38 -14.97 -16.78
C LEU A 179 13.36 -13.95 -17.31
N ALA A 180 13.84 -12.87 -17.96
CA ALA A 180 13.02 -11.79 -18.48
C ALA A 180 12.09 -11.18 -17.42
N GLY A 181 12.56 -11.11 -16.17
CA GLY A 181 11.80 -10.54 -15.04
C GLY A 181 10.65 -11.40 -14.50
N GLN A 182 10.49 -12.66 -14.92
CA GLN A 182 9.42 -13.57 -14.50
C GLN A 182 9.94 -14.97 -14.15
N ASN A 183 9.06 -15.97 -14.05
CA ASN A 183 9.39 -17.38 -13.75
C ASN A 183 10.00 -17.62 -12.35
N ILE A 184 9.74 -16.73 -11.41
CA ILE A 184 10.08 -16.87 -9.99
C ILE A 184 8.84 -16.56 -9.16
N ALA A 185 8.52 -17.43 -8.20
CA ALA A 185 7.46 -17.18 -7.24
C ALA A 185 7.83 -15.99 -6.34
N THR A 186 7.06 -14.91 -6.42
CA THR A 186 7.25 -13.72 -5.58
C THR A 186 5.97 -13.34 -4.85
N LYS A 187 6.10 -12.77 -3.64
CA LYS A 187 4.95 -12.23 -2.90
C LYS A 187 4.23 -11.13 -3.69
N ALA A 188 4.98 -10.30 -4.43
CA ALA A 188 4.44 -9.25 -5.28
C ALA A 188 3.49 -9.80 -6.36
N ALA A 189 3.85 -10.91 -6.99
CA ALA A 189 3.05 -11.61 -8.00
C ALA A 189 2.08 -12.67 -7.41
N GLY A 190 1.75 -12.59 -6.12
CA GLY A 190 0.83 -13.53 -5.47
C GLY A 190 1.33 -14.98 -5.45
N PHE A 191 2.64 -15.18 -5.30
CA PHE A 191 3.34 -16.49 -5.35
C PHE A 191 3.20 -17.26 -6.68
N SER A 192 2.77 -16.58 -7.76
CA SER A 192 2.78 -17.13 -9.12
C SER A 192 4.14 -16.92 -9.81
N SER A 193 4.30 -17.52 -10.99
CA SER A 193 5.47 -17.34 -11.86
C SER A 193 5.38 -16.13 -12.81
N LEU A 194 4.39 -15.26 -12.62
CA LEU A 194 4.19 -14.04 -13.41
C LEU A 194 5.35 -13.03 -13.20
N PRO A 195 5.42 -11.94 -13.98
CA PRO A 195 6.41 -10.89 -13.80
C PRO A 195 6.55 -10.43 -12.34
N SER A 196 7.76 -10.51 -11.83
CA SER A 196 8.10 -10.32 -10.41
C SER A 196 7.99 -8.87 -9.94
N ASP A 197 8.06 -7.91 -10.85
CA ASP A 197 7.90 -6.48 -10.58
C ASP A 197 6.65 -5.91 -11.29
N PRO A 198 5.49 -5.96 -10.63
CA PRO A 198 4.30 -5.28 -11.11
C PRO A 198 4.25 -3.78 -10.74
N PHE A 199 5.29 -3.23 -10.08
CA PHE A 199 5.25 -1.89 -9.51
C PHE A 199 5.86 -0.84 -10.42
N SER A 200 7.10 -1.04 -10.89
CA SER A 200 7.80 -0.06 -11.74
C SER A 200 6.94 0.35 -12.96
N PRO A 201 6.44 -0.57 -13.81
CA PRO A 201 5.68 -0.16 -14.98
C PRO A 201 4.35 0.54 -14.66
N TYR A 202 3.69 0.19 -13.55
CA TYR A 202 2.28 0.56 -13.35
C TYR A 202 2.03 1.52 -12.20
N LEU A 203 2.84 1.53 -11.15
CA LEU A 203 2.74 2.41 -9.99
C LEU A 203 3.81 3.52 -10.00
N MET A 204 4.67 3.56 -11.03
CA MET A 204 5.65 4.62 -11.27
C MET A 204 5.53 5.13 -12.71
N ASP A 205 5.82 4.30 -13.71
CA ASP A 205 5.93 4.72 -15.13
C ASP A 205 4.59 4.94 -15.85
N ALA A 206 3.48 4.61 -15.18
CA ALA A 206 2.12 4.77 -15.70
C ALA A 206 1.83 4.08 -17.05
N GLN A 207 2.47 2.94 -17.32
CA GLN A 207 2.22 2.13 -18.53
C GLN A 207 0.74 1.74 -18.68
N PRO A 208 0.25 1.53 -19.91
CA PRO A 208 -1.13 1.11 -20.16
C PRO A 208 -1.45 -0.23 -19.48
N ILE A 209 -2.54 -0.25 -18.70
CA ILE A 209 -3.05 -1.46 -18.02
C ILE A 209 -4.09 -2.20 -18.89
N ARG A 210 -4.79 -1.50 -19.80
CA ARG A 210 -5.82 -2.13 -20.65
C ARG A 210 -5.14 -2.90 -21.78
N VAL A 211 -5.48 -4.18 -21.91
CA VAL A 211 -4.97 -5.07 -22.97
C VAL A 211 -6.08 -5.69 -23.82
N ASN A 212 -7.34 -5.68 -23.36
CA ASN A 212 -8.48 -6.18 -24.12
C ASN A 212 -8.85 -5.24 -25.27
N SER A 213 -9.31 -5.82 -26.38
CA SER A 213 -9.93 -5.06 -27.48
C SER A 213 -11.30 -4.54 -27.05
N ASP A 214 -11.70 -3.39 -27.60
CA ASP A 214 -13.05 -2.84 -27.52
C ASP A 214 -13.97 -3.31 -28.67
N THR A 215 -13.41 -4.07 -29.62
CA THR A 215 -14.13 -4.66 -30.75
C THR A 215 -13.97 -6.18 -30.78
N ALA A 216 -14.96 -6.87 -31.34
CA ALA A 216 -14.98 -8.33 -31.43
C ALA A 216 -13.94 -8.89 -32.44
N MET A 217 -13.67 -8.14 -33.51
CA MET A 217 -12.70 -8.52 -34.53
C MET A 217 -11.33 -7.90 -34.20
N THR A 218 -10.25 -8.48 -34.72
CA THR A 218 -8.86 -8.05 -34.44
C THR A 218 -8.53 -6.62 -34.90
N GLY A 219 -9.37 -6.02 -35.75
CA GLY A 219 -9.14 -4.72 -36.38
C GLY A 219 -7.98 -4.75 -37.39
N ALA A 220 -7.83 -3.68 -38.16
CA ALA A 220 -6.71 -3.49 -39.08
C ALA A 220 -6.18 -2.05 -39.00
N GLY A 221 -4.92 -1.85 -39.40
CA GLY A 221 -4.29 -0.53 -39.37
C GLY A 221 -4.30 0.10 -37.97
N ALA A 222 -4.78 1.34 -37.89
CA ALA A 222 -4.86 2.11 -36.64
C ALA A 222 -5.87 1.57 -35.62
N TYR A 223 -6.84 0.75 -36.04
CA TYR A 223 -7.89 0.21 -35.17
C TYR A 223 -7.52 -1.12 -34.53
N ALA A 224 -6.37 -1.69 -34.91
CA ALA A 224 -6.01 -3.01 -34.46
C ALA A 224 -5.38 -2.97 -33.07
N ASN A 225 -5.88 -3.79 -32.15
CA ASN A 225 -5.27 -3.93 -30.84
C ASN A 225 -3.91 -4.64 -30.98
N ARG A 226 -2.85 -3.97 -30.53
CA ARG A 226 -1.45 -4.45 -30.58
C ARG A 226 -0.94 -4.95 -29.22
N ALA A 227 -1.82 -5.06 -28.22
CA ALA A 227 -1.45 -5.64 -26.94
C ALA A 227 -1.00 -7.09 -27.11
N SER A 228 0.12 -7.44 -26.48
CA SER A 228 0.70 -8.78 -26.51
C SER A 228 0.27 -9.61 -25.30
N THR A 229 0.37 -10.94 -25.42
CA THR A 229 0.17 -11.84 -24.27
C THR A 229 1.15 -11.54 -23.13
N LYS A 230 2.39 -11.12 -23.43
CA LYS A 230 3.34 -10.70 -22.39
C LYS A 230 2.83 -9.50 -21.60
N GLN A 231 2.29 -8.48 -22.27
CA GLN A 231 1.66 -7.35 -21.58
C GLN A 231 0.47 -7.81 -20.73
N ALA A 232 -0.31 -8.79 -21.18
CA ALA A 232 -1.39 -9.37 -20.38
C ALA A 232 -0.86 -10.06 -19.11
N GLU A 233 0.27 -10.78 -19.17
CA GLU A 233 0.92 -11.39 -17.99
C GLU A 233 1.41 -10.33 -16.99
N HIS A 234 2.00 -9.23 -17.45
CA HIS A 234 2.40 -8.11 -16.58
C HIS A 234 1.20 -7.48 -15.87
N VAL A 235 0.11 -7.24 -16.61
CA VAL A 235 -1.15 -6.73 -16.03
C VAL A 235 -1.74 -7.74 -15.05
N TYR A 236 -1.68 -9.03 -15.36
CA TYR A 236 -2.19 -10.06 -14.46
C TYR A 236 -1.39 -10.10 -13.15
N SER A 237 -0.06 -9.94 -13.20
CA SER A 237 0.78 -9.82 -12.00
C SER A 237 0.34 -8.65 -11.11
N LEU A 238 0.05 -7.48 -11.71
CA LEU A 238 -0.50 -6.33 -10.99
C LEU A 238 -1.86 -6.65 -10.33
N MET A 239 -2.75 -7.37 -11.01
CA MET A 239 -4.05 -7.75 -10.43
C MET A 239 -3.91 -8.77 -9.29
N GLN A 240 -2.92 -9.67 -9.35
CA GLN A 240 -2.58 -10.55 -8.24
C GLN A 240 -2.08 -9.74 -7.04
N HIS A 241 -1.25 -8.72 -7.27
CA HIS A 241 -0.82 -7.81 -6.21
C HIS A 241 -2.01 -7.09 -5.55
N PHE A 242 -2.97 -6.58 -6.33
CA PHE A 242 -4.15 -5.90 -5.78
C PHE A 242 -4.98 -6.85 -4.91
N SER A 243 -5.25 -8.05 -5.42
CA SER A 243 -6.00 -9.08 -4.71
C SER A 243 -5.35 -9.43 -3.37
N GLY A 244 -4.05 -9.71 -3.37
CA GLY A 244 -3.28 -10.00 -2.15
C GLY A 244 -3.18 -8.80 -1.20
N SER A 245 -3.05 -7.59 -1.71
CA SER A 245 -2.92 -6.37 -0.91
C SER A 245 -4.20 -6.01 -0.15
N LEU A 246 -5.36 -6.31 -0.73
CA LEU A 246 -6.67 -6.02 -0.16
C LEU A 246 -7.31 -7.23 0.53
N GLY A 247 -6.73 -8.43 0.40
CA GLY A 247 -7.29 -9.68 0.93
C GLY A 247 -8.64 -10.00 0.29
N VAL A 248 -8.71 -9.86 -1.03
CA VAL A 248 -9.91 -10.10 -1.84
C VAL A 248 -9.55 -10.93 -3.06
N ASN A 249 -10.55 -11.41 -3.78
CA ASN A 249 -10.34 -12.03 -5.09
C ASN A 249 -10.78 -11.09 -6.24
N CYS A 250 -10.61 -11.54 -7.48
CA CYS A 250 -10.95 -10.79 -8.68
C CYS A 250 -12.41 -10.28 -8.72
N THR A 251 -13.34 -11.07 -8.15
CA THR A 251 -14.78 -10.76 -8.15
C THR A 251 -15.16 -9.64 -7.20
N TYR A 252 -14.21 -9.13 -6.42
CA TYR A 252 -14.38 -7.92 -5.65
C TYR A 252 -14.53 -6.68 -6.54
N CYS A 253 -13.91 -6.70 -7.72
CA CYS A 253 -13.94 -5.60 -8.70
C CYS A 253 -14.60 -6.00 -10.04
N HIS A 254 -14.47 -7.25 -10.48
CA HIS A 254 -14.80 -7.66 -11.84
C HIS A 254 -15.89 -8.75 -11.90
N ASN A 255 -16.69 -8.72 -12.96
CA ASN A 255 -17.26 -9.95 -13.51
C ASN A 255 -16.22 -10.56 -14.47
N THR A 256 -15.68 -11.72 -14.13
CA THR A 256 -14.53 -12.29 -14.85
C THR A 256 -14.86 -12.81 -16.25
N ARG A 257 -16.15 -12.94 -16.60
CA ARG A 257 -16.55 -13.23 -17.99
C ARG A 257 -16.13 -12.13 -18.97
N ASN A 258 -15.97 -10.90 -18.47
CA ASN A 258 -15.46 -9.76 -19.23
C ASN A 258 -14.77 -8.74 -18.32
N PHE A 259 -13.47 -8.92 -18.06
CA PHE A 259 -12.67 -8.00 -17.27
C PHE A 259 -12.65 -6.55 -17.80
N ALA A 260 -12.87 -6.34 -19.10
CA ALA A 260 -12.82 -5.00 -19.71
C ALA A 260 -14.10 -4.19 -19.43
N SER A 261 -15.26 -4.85 -19.29
CA SER A 261 -16.55 -4.18 -19.12
C SER A 261 -16.65 -3.43 -17.80
N TRP A 262 -16.89 -2.12 -17.87
CA TRP A 262 -17.19 -1.29 -16.70
C TRP A 262 -18.63 -1.48 -16.20
N GLU A 263 -19.57 -1.70 -17.11
CA GLU A 263 -21.00 -1.90 -16.79
C GLU A 263 -21.23 -3.17 -15.95
N GLU A 264 -20.40 -4.19 -16.16
CA GLU A 264 -20.44 -5.45 -15.40
C GLU A 264 -19.49 -5.46 -14.21
N SER A 265 -18.77 -4.37 -13.96
CA SER A 265 -17.85 -4.24 -12.83
C SER A 265 -18.55 -3.74 -11.58
N ARG A 266 -17.90 -3.93 -10.43
CA ARG A 266 -18.39 -3.39 -9.16
C ARG A 266 -17.84 -1.96 -8.92
N PRO A 267 -18.52 -1.14 -8.10
CA PRO A 267 -18.05 0.22 -7.77
C PRO A 267 -16.62 0.28 -7.24
N GLN A 268 -16.17 -0.77 -6.54
CA GLN A 268 -14.81 -0.91 -6.02
C GLN A 268 -13.73 -0.80 -7.12
N ARG A 269 -14.06 -1.15 -8.38
CA ARG A 269 -13.15 -0.97 -9.51
C ARG A 269 -12.87 0.51 -9.80
N VAL A 270 -13.85 1.40 -9.59
CA VAL A 270 -13.68 2.86 -9.73
C VAL A 270 -12.78 3.38 -8.61
N THR A 271 -13.01 2.96 -7.36
CA THR A 271 -12.15 3.30 -6.23
C THR A 271 -10.70 2.84 -6.45
N ALA A 272 -10.50 1.62 -6.94
CA ALA A 272 -9.18 1.09 -7.29
C ALA A 272 -8.53 1.86 -8.45
N TRP A 273 -9.32 2.31 -9.44
CA TRP A 273 -8.85 3.16 -10.53
C TRP A 273 -8.25 4.46 -9.99
N HIS A 274 -8.90 5.15 -9.05
CA HIS A 274 -8.34 6.33 -8.39
C HIS A 274 -7.10 5.99 -7.53
N GLY A 275 -7.12 4.84 -6.83
CA GLY A 275 -5.99 4.37 -6.04
C GLY A 275 -4.71 4.17 -6.84
N ILE A 276 -4.80 3.70 -8.09
CA ILE A 276 -3.63 3.61 -8.99
C ILE A 276 -3.01 4.98 -9.25
N ARG A 277 -3.83 6.01 -9.49
CA ARG A 277 -3.34 7.37 -9.78
C ARG A 277 -2.70 7.98 -8.54
N MET A 278 -3.36 7.79 -7.40
CA MET A 278 -2.83 8.19 -6.10
C MET A 278 -1.44 7.60 -5.89
N ALA A 279 -1.29 6.26 -5.98
CA ALA A 279 0.00 5.62 -5.76
C ALA A 279 1.11 6.14 -6.70
N ARG A 280 0.78 6.40 -7.97
CA ARG A 280 1.72 7.02 -8.94
C ARG A 280 2.16 8.41 -8.49
N GLU A 281 1.20 9.24 -8.10
CA GLU A 281 1.49 10.61 -7.66
C GLU A 281 2.33 10.61 -6.37
N LEU A 282 1.96 9.79 -5.37
CA LEU A 282 2.73 9.67 -4.13
C LEU A 282 4.18 9.25 -4.41
N ASN A 283 4.38 8.27 -5.28
CA ASN A 283 5.71 7.81 -5.65
C ASN A 283 6.51 8.90 -6.38
N ASN A 284 5.94 9.50 -7.43
CA ASN A 284 6.66 10.41 -8.32
C ASN A 284 6.84 11.82 -7.74
N GLU A 285 5.86 12.35 -7.00
CA GLU A 285 5.88 13.74 -6.54
C GLU A 285 6.32 13.90 -5.07
N TYR A 286 6.21 12.85 -4.24
CA TYR A 286 6.50 12.95 -2.81
C TYR A 286 7.70 12.10 -2.38
N ILE A 287 7.83 10.88 -2.88
CA ILE A 287 8.85 9.94 -2.42
C ILE A 287 10.14 10.02 -3.24
N ILE A 288 10.06 9.85 -4.56
CA ILE A 288 11.25 9.85 -5.45
C ILE A 288 12.08 11.14 -5.33
N PRO A 289 11.51 12.36 -5.25
CA PRO A 289 12.30 13.59 -5.12
C PRO A 289 13.11 13.68 -3.82
N LEU A 290 12.80 12.85 -2.82
CA LEU A 290 13.53 12.80 -1.56
C LEU A 290 14.73 11.84 -1.58
N THR A 291 15.00 11.13 -2.68
CA THR A 291 16.02 10.06 -2.75
C THR A 291 17.37 10.51 -2.17
N ASP A 292 17.85 11.69 -2.55
CA ASP A 292 19.15 12.21 -2.11
C ASP A 292 19.19 12.63 -0.63
N GLN A 293 18.03 12.75 0.02
CA GLN A 293 17.94 13.02 1.46
C GLN A 293 18.09 11.75 2.30
N PHE A 294 17.87 10.57 1.70
CA PHE A 294 17.95 9.31 2.41
C PHE A 294 19.39 8.80 2.50
N PRO A 295 19.83 8.29 3.66
CA PRO A 295 21.13 7.64 3.77
C PRO A 295 21.14 6.33 2.97
N ALA A 296 22.34 5.87 2.57
CA ALA A 296 22.51 4.71 1.69
C ALA A 296 21.82 3.42 2.19
N ASN A 297 21.72 3.23 3.51
CA ASN A 297 21.03 2.07 4.11
C ASN A 297 19.49 2.12 3.99
N ARG A 298 18.93 3.17 3.39
CA ARG A 298 17.49 3.32 3.07
C ARG A 298 17.21 3.20 1.58
N LEU A 299 18.23 3.00 0.77
CA LEU A 299 18.11 2.86 -0.67
C LEU A 299 18.07 1.38 -1.07
N GLY A 300 17.35 1.10 -2.15
CA GLY A 300 17.28 -0.19 -2.79
C GLY A 300 18.59 -0.57 -3.50
N PRO A 301 18.66 -1.78 -4.06
CA PRO A 301 19.84 -2.27 -4.75
C PRO A 301 20.23 -1.44 -5.99
N LYS A 302 19.30 -0.67 -6.54
CA LYS A 302 19.52 0.25 -7.67
C LYS A 302 19.66 1.72 -7.24
N GLY A 303 19.82 1.98 -5.94
CA GLY A 303 19.92 3.33 -5.39
C GLY A 303 18.59 4.07 -5.26
N ASP A 304 17.47 3.41 -5.57
CA ASP A 304 16.14 4.01 -5.49
C ASP A 304 15.57 3.95 -4.07
N VAL A 305 14.92 5.01 -3.63
CA VAL A 305 14.21 5.02 -2.34
C VAL A 305 13.01 4.06 -2.34
N ALA A 306 12.71 3.51 -1.17
CA ALA A 306 11.52 2.68 -0.97
C ALA A 306 10.22 3.47 -1.21
N LYS A 307 9.34 2.90 -2.04
CA LYS A 307 8.12 3.51 -2.56
C LYS A 307 6.84 2.87 -2.00
N VAL A 308 5.72 3.53 -2.24
CA VAL A 308 4.37 3.13 -1.83
C VAL A 308 3.76 2.18 -2.86
N ASN A 309 3.04 1.17 -2.36
CA ASN A 309 2.14 0.32 -3.13
C ASN A 309 0.81 0.11 -2.35
N CYS A 310 -0.08 -0.73 -2.86
CA CYS A 310 -1.38 -0.98 -2.23
C CYS A 310 -1.23 -1.59 -0.82
N SER A 311 -0.30 -2.52 -0.65
CA SER A 311 -0.01 -3.18 0.62
C SER A 311 0.57 -2.23 1.68
N THR A 312 1.19 -1.11 1.29
CA THR A 312 1.70 -0.10 2.24
C THR A 312 0.62 0.37 3.21
N CYS A 313 -0.60 0.60 2.70
CA CYS A 313 -1.74 1.04 3.49
C CYS A 313 -2.67 -0.13 3.88
N HIS A 314 -3.07 -0.94 2.90
CA HIS A 314 -4.14 -1.92 3.07
C HIS A 314 -3.74 -3.12 3.92
N GLN A 315 -2.49 -3.58 3.81
CA GLN A 315 -1.94 -4.68 4.61
C GLN A 315 -2.86 -5.91 4.70
N GLY A 316 -3.40 -6.31 3.54
CA GLY A 316 -4.31 -7.43 3.36
C GLY A 316 -5.78 -7.11 3.61
N ALA A 317 -6.15 -5.92 4.10
CA ALA A 317 -7.52 -5.58 4.43
C ALA A 317 -8.17 -4.74 3.31
N TYR A 318 -9.44 -5.00 3.01
CA TYR A 318 -10.17 -4.32 1.93
C TYR A 318 -10.29 -2.80 2.15
N LYS A 319 -10.19 -2.35 3.40
CA LYS A 319 -9.93 -0.98 3.83
C LYS A 319 -8.78 -0.99 4.85
N PRO A 320 -7.83 -0.05 4.79
CA PRO A 320 -6.79 0.07 5.82
C PRO A 320 -7.41 0.12 7.22
N LEU A 321 -6.87 -0.64 8.17
CA LEU A 321 -7.38 -0.71 9.55
C LEU A 321 -8.88 -1.05 9.63
N TYR A 322 -9.39 -1.82 8.66
CA TYR A 322 -10.82 -2.13 8.49
C TYR A 322 -11.73 -0.90 8.45
N GLY A 323 -11.20 0.25 8.00
CA GLY A 323 -11.95 1.49 7.83
C GLY A 323 -11.99 2.40 9.06
N ALA A 324 -11.14 2.16 10.07
CA ALA A 324 -11.01 3.07 11.22
C ALA A 324 -10.71 4.51 10.76
N GLN A 325 -11.58 5.45 11.12
CA GLN A 325 -11.51 6.84 10.68
C GLN A 325 -10.63 7.69 11.60
N MET A 326 -9.32 7.39 11.65
CA MET A 326 -8.38 8.10 12.54
C MET A 326 -8.18 9.56 12.14
N ALA A 327 -8.20 9.87 10.85
CA ALA A 327 -7.84 11.19 10.34
C ALA A 327 -8.83 12.28 10.75
N LYS A 328 -10.08 11.93 11.09
CA LYS A 328 -11.11 12.90 11.54
C LYS A 328 -10.73 13.62 12.83
N ASP A 329 -9.92 12.96 13.67
CA ASP A 329 -9.49 13.50 14.97
C ASP A 329 -8.24 14.38 14.86
N PHE A 330 -7.75 14.62 13.64
CA PHE A 330 -6.57 15.44 13.32
C PHE A 330 -6.88 16.35 12.11
N PRO A 331 -7.68 17.42 12.30
CA PRO A 331 -8.10 18.31 11.22
C PRO A 331 -6.95 18.90 10.40
N GLU A 332 -5.78 19.08 11.01
CA GLU A 332 -4.55 19.55 10.36
C GLU A 332 -4.02 18.61 9.27
N LEU A 333 -4.47 17.35 9.24
CA LEU A 333 -4.15 16.39 8.18
C LEU A 333 -5.18 16.38 7.05
N GLN A 334 -6.28 17.13 7.14
CA GLN A 334 -7.40 17.04 6.19
C GLN A 334 -7.32 18.03 5.03
N ALA A 335 -6.50 19.07 5.17
CA ALA A 335 -6.33 20.11 4.15
C ALA A 335 -4.85 20.40 3.94
N LEU A 336 -4.48 20.72 2.71
CA LEU A 336 -3.16 21.22 2.37
C LEU A 336 -2.88 22.50 3.17
N ALA A 337 -1.71 22.54 3.81
CA ALA A 337 -1.23 23.75 4.41
C ALA A 337 -1.19 24.88 3.37
N LYS A 338 -1.72 26.04 3.73
CA LYS A 338 -1.59 27.24 2.91
C LYS A 338 -0.11 27.64 2.87
N PRO A 339 0.40 28.07 1.69
CA PRO A 339 1.80 28.45 1.53
C PRO A 339 2.23 29.60 2.44
#